data_AF-A0AAW7EC28-F1
#
_entry.id   AF-A0AAW7EC28-F1
#
_cell.length_a   1.000
_cell.length_b   1.000
_cell.length_c   1.000
_cell.angle_alpha   90.00
_cell.angle_beta   90.00
_cell.angle_gamma   90.00
#
_symmetry.space_group_name_H-M   'P 1'
#
loop_
_entity.id
_entity.type
_entity.pdbx_description
1 polymer ?
#
loop_
_entity_poly.entity_id
_entity_poly.type
_entity_poly.pdbx_seq_one_letter_code
_entity_poly.pdbx_strand_id
1 'polypeptide(L)'
;MKRVIKSKNLDAFRIWFDKLGYQVKCLNGQGFTARTNDRNVKKRYQYILVTDSLGGNQAAFELGIEFEDHLRSPEQTCTEKAGTEILQLVKGDKNGVLSFVA
;
A
#
# COMPACT_ATOMS: atom_id res chain seq x y z
N MET A 1 -14.72 -5.85 20.36
CA MET A 1 -14.25 -6.71 19.26
C MET A 1 -13.16 -5.97 18.50
N LYS A 2 -12.01 -6.59 18.24
CA LYS A 2 -10.94 -6.00 17.44
C LYS A 2 -11.41 -5.97 15.97
N ARG A 3 -11.33 -4.81 15.32
CA ARG A 3 -11.60 -4.66 13.88
C ARG A 3 -10.28 -4.70 13.12
N VAL A 4 -10.32 -5.21 11.90
CA VAL A 4 -9.14 -5.28 11.03
C VAL A 4 -8.64 -3.88 10.71
N ILE A 5 -9.55 -2.97 10.38
CA ILE A 5 -9.30 -1.57 10.00
C ILE A 5 -10.53 -0.70 10.28
N LYS A 6 -10.41 0.62 10.11
CA LYS A 6 -11.57 1.53 10.14
C LYS A 6 -12.45 1.29 8.91
N SER A 7 -13.77 1.41 9.08
CA SER A 7 -14.75 1.18 8.00
C SER A 7 -14.49 2.03 6.75
N LYS A 8 -14.12 3.30 6.95
CA LYS A 8 -13.81 4.25 5.85
C LYS A 8 -12.59 3.85 5.01
N ASN A 9 -11.76 2.95 5.54
CA ASN A 9 -10.49 2.55 4.95
C ASN A 9 -10.59 1.19 4.23
N LEU A 10 -11.77 0.57 4.18
CA LEU A 10 -11.96 -0.79 3.65
C LEU A 10 -11.54 -0.92 2.18
N ASP A 11 -12.01 0.00 1.33
CA ASP A 11 -11.66 -0.02 -0.09
C ASP A 11 -10.17 0.26 -0.31
N ALA A 12 -9.59 1.18 0.45
CA ALA A 12 -8.17 1.50 0.36
C ALA A 12 -7.30 0.31 0.78
N PHE A 13 -7.68 -0.41 1.84
CA PHE A 13 -7.00 -1.62 2.28
C PHE A 13 -7.07 -2.74 1.25
N ARG A 14 -8.21 -2.89 0.57
CA ARG A 14 -8.35 -3.81 -0.56
C ARG A 14 -7.40 -3.45 -1.71
N ILE A 15 -7.36 -2.17 -2.10
CA ILE A 15 -6.48 -1.67 -3.16
C ILE A 15 -5.00 -1.85 -2.78
N TRP A 16 -4.66 -1.68 -1.51
CA TRP A 16 -3.29 -1.86 -1.03
C TRP A 16 -2.77 -3.28 -1.30
N PHE A 17 -3.60 -4.31 -1.09
CA PHE A 17 -3.22 -5.69 -1.43
C PHE A 17 -2.99 -5.91 -2.93
N ASP A 18 -3.83 -5.32 -3.78
CA ASP A 18 -3.64 -5.37 -5.23
C ASP A 18 -2.28 -4.74 -5.63
N LYS A 19 -1.93 -3.61 -5.02
CA LYS A 19 -0.62 -2.95 -5.22
C LYS A 19 0.58 -3.74 -4.68
N LEU A 20 0.37 -4.53 -3.63
CA LEU A 20 1.38 -5.46 -3.10
C LEU A 20 1.51 -6.75 -3.92
N GLY A 21 0.75 -6.91 -5.01
CA GLY A 21 0.80 -8.08 -5.89
C GLY A 21 -0.02 -9.27 -5.41
N TYR A 22 -0.95 -9.06 -4.47
CA TYR A 22 -1.91 -10.09 -4.12
C TYR A 22 -3.03 -10.16 -5.16
N GLN A 23 -3.47 -11.37 -5.48
CA GLN A 23 -4.71 -11.59 -6.19
C GLN A 23 -5.89 -11.37 -5.23
N VAL A 24 -6.58 -10.25 -5.41
CA VAL A 24 -7.75 -9.88 -4.63
C VAL A 24 -9.03 -10.42 -5.29
N LYS A 25 -9.89 -11.06 -4.49
CA LYS A 25 -11.22 -11.52 -4.92
C LYS A 25 -12.28 -11.02 -3.95
N CYS A 26 -13.25 -10.27 -4.46
CA CYS A 26 -14.42 -9.86 -3.68
C CYS A 26 -15.36 -11.05 -3.49
N LEU A 27 -15.94 -11.15 -2.30
CA LEU A 27 -17.00 -12.10 -1.97
C LEU A 27 -18.29 -11.29 -1.92
N ASN A 28 -19.26 -11.61 -2.78
CA ASN A 28 -20.50 -10.84 -2.94
C ASN A 28 -21.23 -10.65 -1.59
N GLY A 29 -21.06 -9.47 -0.98
CA GLY A 29 -21.63 -9.13 0.32
C GLY A 29 -20.96 -9.79 1.54
N GLN A 30 -19.82 -10.48 1.38
CA GLN A 30 -19.13 -11.19 2.48
C GLN A 30 -17.70 -10.68 2.73
N GLY A 31 -17.32 -9.58 2.08
CA GLY A 31 -15.98 -8.98 2.18
C GLY A 31 -15.07 -9.36 1.02
N PHE A 32 -13.81 -9.69 1.29
CA PHE A 32 -12.84 -10.07 0.26
C PHE A 32 -11.76 -11.03 0.78
N THR A 33 -11.14 -11.73 -0.16
CA THR A 33 -9.92 -12.50 0.08
C THR A 33 -8.76 -11.93 -0.73
N ALA A 34 -7.55 -12.00 -0.21
CA ALA A 34 -6.33 -11.70 -0.93
C ALA A 34 -5.36 -12.89 -0.82
N ARG A 35 -4.77 -13.31 -1.94
CA ARG A 35 -3.83 -14.44 -2.03
C ARG A 35 -2.58 -14.07 -2.78
N THR A 36 -1.43 -14.58 -2.35
CA THR A 36 -0.18 -14.46 -3.11
C THR A 36 0.56 -15.80 -3.12
N ASN A 37 1.24 -16.06 -4.23
CA ASN A 37 2.15 -17.19 -4.39
C ASN A 37 3.63 -16.76 -4.29
N ASP A 38 3.89 -15.51 -3.90
CA ASP A 38 5.26 -15.03 -3.69
C ASP A 38 5.93 -15.84 -2.57
N ARG A 39 7.07 -16.46 -2.92
CA ARG A 39 7.86 -17.30 -2.01
C ARG A 39 8.57 -16.50 -0.93
N ASN A 40 8.74 -15.19 -1.13
CA ASN A 40 9.36 -14.29 -0.16
C ASN A 40 8.38 -13.86 0.95
N VAL A 41 7.08 -14.01 0.70
CA VAL A 41 6.03 -13.70 1.69
C VAL A 41 5.93 -14.83 2.70
N LYS A 42 5.97 -14.48 4.00
CA LYS A 42 5.81 -15.45 5.10
C LYS A 42 4.52 -16.25 4.89
N LYS A 43 4.58 -17.57 5.08
CA LYS A 43 3.45 -18.50 4.86
C LYS A 43 2.14 -18.04 5.50
N ARG A 44 2.21 -17.45 6.69
CA ARG A 44 1.04 -16.91 7.42
C ARG A 44 0.33 -15.75 6.72
N TYR A 45 0.99 -15.04 5.81
CA TYR A 45 0.44 -13.93 5.03
C TYR A 45 0.04 -14.33 3.61
N GLN A 46 0.19 -15.58 3.19
CA GLN A 46 -0.20 -16.02 1.84
C GLN A 46 -1.71 -15.95 1.59
N TYR A 47 -2.52 -16.03 2.65
CA TYR A 47 -3.97 -15.94 2.57
C TYR A 47 -4.54 -14.98 3.60
N ILE A 48 -5.31 -14.02 3.10
CA ILE A 48 -5.98 -13.00 3.89
C ILE A 48 -7.48 -13.12 3.61
N LEU A 49 -8.26 -13.08 4.68
CA LEU A 49 -9.72 -13.02 4.65
C LEU A 49 -10.16 -11.82 5.46
N VAL A 50 -10.91 -10.92 4.84
CA VAL A 50 -11.57 -9.79 5.49
C VAL A 50 -13.06 -9.93 5.26
N THR A 51 -13.84 -9.90 6.33
CA THR A 51 -15.30 -9.96 6.27
C THR A 51 -15.89 -8.57 6.10
N ASP A 52 -17.13 -8.52 5.60
CA ASP A 52 -17.97 -7.31 5.54
C ASP A 52 -18.13 -6.62 6.90
N SER A 53 -18.17 -7.40 7.98
CA SER A 53 -18.22 -6.96 9.38
C SER A 53 -16.88 -6.42 9.91
N LEU A 54 -15.89 -6.18 9.04
CA LEU A 54 -14.53 -5.73 9.36
C LEU A 54 -13.77 -6.69 10.29
N GLY A 55 -14.18 -7.96 10.29
CA GLY A 55 -13.45 -9.06 10.89
C GLY A 55 -12.49 -9.69 9.88
N GLY A 56 -11.77 -10.72 10.31
CA GLY A 56 -10.85 -11.41 9.42
C GLY A 56 -10.03 -12.48 10.13
N ASN A 57 -9.13 -13.11 9.38
CA ASN A 57 -8.14 -14.02 9.97
C ASN A 57 -6.99 -13.22 10.63
N GLN A 58 -6.10 -13.93 11.34
CA GLN A 58 -4.97 -13.29 12.04
C GLN A 58 -4.10 -12.43 11.12
N ALA A 59 -3.86 -12.89 9.88
CA ALA A 59 -3.12 -12.15 8.86
C ALA A 59 -3.78 -10.80 8.53
N ALA A 60 -5.10 -10.77 8.36
CA ALA A 60 -5.85 -9.54 8.14
C ALA A 60 -5.64 -8.54 9.29
N PHE A 61 -5.71 -9.00 10.54
CA PHE A 61 -5.51 -8.12 11.70
C PHE A 61 -4.10 -7.53 11.78
N GLU A 62 -3.06 -8.33 11.53
CA GLU A 62 -1.67 -7.85 11.56
C GLU A 62 -1.41 -6.82 10.44
N LEU A 63 -1.82 -7.15 9.22
CA LEU A 63 -1.64 -6.28 8.06
C LEU A 63 -2.55 -5.04 8.12
N GLY A 64 -3.71 -5.14 8.77
CA GLY A 64 -4.60 -3.99 9.00
C GLY A 64 -4.00 -2.97 9.97
N ILE A 65 -3.24 -3.42 10.98
CA ILE A 65 -2.48 -2.51 11.86
C ILE A 65 -1.38 -1.81 11.06
N GLU A 66 -0.61 -2.57 10.28
CA GLU A 66 0.45 -2.03 9.41
C GLU A 66 -0.11 -1.00 8.41
N PHE A 67 -1.26 -1.29 7.81
CA PHE A 67 -1.93 -0.38 6.90
C PHE A 67 -2.39 0.92 7.57
N GLU A 68 -3.02 0.84 8.75
CA GLU A 68 -3.46 2.05 9.49
C GLU A 68 -2.27 2.89 9.98
N ASP A 69 -1.14 2.26 10.27
CA ASP A 69 0.11 2.94 10.60
C ASP A 69 0.71 3.63 9.36
N HIS A 70 0.74 2.95 8.22
CA HIS A 70 1.15 3.52 6.93
C HIS A 70 0.34 4.77 6.56
N LEU A 71 -0.98 4.77 6.80
CA LEU A 71 -1.83 5.94 6.58
C LEU A 71 -1.53 7.11 7.53
N ARG A 72 -0.97 6.84 8.72
CA ARG A 72 -0.61 7.87 9.71
C ARG A 72 0.73 8.53 9.39
N SER A 73 1.61 7.82 8.69
CA SER A 73 2.97 8.25 8.36
C SER A 73 3.15 8.38 6.84
N PRO A 74 2.53 9.38 6.18
CA PRO A 74 2.63 9.55 4.73
C PRO A 74 4.04 9.96 4.22
N GLU A 75 5.00 10.22 5.10
CA GLU A 75 6.26 10.92 4.76
C GLU A 75 7.42 10.05 4.21
N GLN A 76 7.27 8.77 3.88
CA GLN A 76 8.42 7.96 3.43
C GLN A 76 8.30 7.24 2.08
N THR A 77 7.23 7.37 1.31
CA THR A 77 7.09 6.55 0.07
C THR A 77 7.14 7.34 -1.24
N CYS A 78 7.05 8.68 -1.22
CA CYS A 78 7.04 9.48 -2.45
C CYS A 78 8.11 10.60 -2.52
N THR A 79 8.77 10.97 -1.44
CA THR A 79 9.60 12.20 -1.40
C THR A 79 11.11 11.97 -1.57
N GLU A 80 11.67 10.81 -1.21
CA GLU A 80 13.12 10.61 -1.37
C GLU A 80 13.53 10.31 -2.82
N LYS A 81 12.76 9.51 -3.57
CA LYS A 81 13.07 9.24 -4.99
C LYS A 81 12.74 10.42 -5.90
N ALA A 82 11.60 11.08 -5.71
CA ALA A 82 11.25 12.27 -6.49
C ALA A 82 12.15 13.47 -6.16
N GLY A 83 12.51 13.68 -4.89
CA GLY A 83 13.42 14.75 -4.49
C GLY A 83 14.84 14.60 -5.05
N THR A 84 15.34 13.37 -5.14
CA THR A 84 16.68 13.10 -5.69
C THR A 84 16.71 13.27 -7.21
N GLU A 85 15.65 12.88 -7.93
CA GLU A 85 15.53 13.11 -9.39
C GLU A 85 15.39 14.60 -9.74
N ILE A 86 14.65 15.39 -8.94
CA ILE A 86 14.52 16.84 -9.15
C ILE A 86 15.87 17.56 -8.89
N LEU A 87 16.60 17.19 -7.84
CA LEU A 87 17.90 17.80 -7.52
C LEU A 87 19.00 17.46 -8.53
N GLN A 88 18.91 16.31 -9.21
CA GLN A 88 19.85 15.94 -10.27
C GLN A 88 19.61 16.69 -11.59
N LEU A 89 18.38 17.13 -11.87
CA LEU A 89 18.06 17.99 -13.02
C LEU A 89 18.52 19.45 -12.82
N VAL A 90 18.70 19.91 -11.58
CA VAL A 90 19.08 21.31 -11.26
C VAL A 90 20.61 21.47 -11.12
N LYS A 91 21.40 20.39 -11.23
CA LYS A 91 22.87 20.42 -11.12
C LYS A 91 23.62 20.39 -12.47
N GLY A 92 23.07 21.04 -13.49
CA GLY A 92 23.82 21.65 -14.61
C GLY A 92 23.18 23.01 -14.86
N ASP A 93 23.86 24.15 -14.96
CA ASP A 93 25.23 24.47 -15.32
C ASP A 93 25.76 25.58 -14.40
N LYS A 94 27.09 25.63 -14.19
CA LYS A 94 27.75 26.77 -13.52
C LYS A 94 27.72 28.07 -14.34
N ASN A 95 27.10 28.07 -15.51
CA ASN A 95 26.96 29.23 -16.38
C ASN A 95 25.46 29.43 -16.67
N GLY A 96 24.84 30.38 -15.95
CA GLY A 96 23.41 30.61 -15.96
C GLY A 96 22.82 30.97 -17.33
N VAL A 97 22.41 29.96 -18.08
CA VAL A 97 21.45 30.11 -19.19
C VAL A 97 20.47 28.95 -19.11
N LEU A 98 19.29 29.24 -18.56
CA LEU A 98 18.11 28.37 -18.65
C LEU A 98 17.61 28.40 -20.10
N SER A 99 17.74 27.28 -20.81
CA SER A 99 16.97 27.06 -22.03
C SER A 99 15.99 25.91 -21.80
N PHE A 100 14.70 26.21 -21.87
CA PHE A 100 13.64 25.23 -21.99
C PHE A 100 13.56 24.82 -23.45
N VAL A 101 13.77 23.54 -23.75
CA VAL A 101 13.42 22.98 -25.06
C VAL A 101 12.00 22.43 -24.96
N ALA A 102 11.12 22.92 -25.83
CA ALA A 102 9.73 22.50 -25.98
C ALA A 102 9.60 21.10 -26.59
#